data_AF-A0A7G9GZE9-F1
#
_entry.id   AF-A0A7G9GZE9-F1
#
_cell.length_a   1.000
_cell.length_b   1.000
_cell.length_c   1.000
_cell.angle_alpha   90.00
_cell.angle_beta   90.00
_cell.angle_gamma   90.00
#
_symmetry.space_group_name_H-M   'P 1'
#
loop_
_entity.id
_entity.type
_entity.pdbx_description
1 polymer ?
#
loop_
_entity_poly.entity_id
_entity_poly.type
_entity_poly.pdbx_seq_one_letter_code
_entity_poly.pdbx_strand_id
1 'polypeptide(L)'
;MSEQKRNELGVFFHMMYELNKGLRNLALLTTTIENFEIVKERLEKCNYSYIIEKLKSGYINIFFGKTESIAVLKRFKKNSLKDFTPEEDFILGVLLGYNVEQQCKRYIERKVS
;
A
#
# COMPACT_ATOMS: atom_id res chain seq x y z
N MET A 1 -1.79 9.27 -23.99
CA MET A 1 -1.43 8.98 -22.59
C MET A 1 0.04 9.35 -22.39
N SER A 2 0.40 10.13 -21.37
CA SER A 2 1.79 10.56 -21.12
C SER A 2 2.68 9.36 -20.73
N GLU A 3 4.00 9.50 -20.89
CA GLU A 3 4.97 8.46 -20.55
C GLU A 3 4.99 8.14 -19.05
N GLN A 4 4.93 9.16 -18.21
CA GLN A 4 4.82 9.01 -16.76
C GLN A 4 3.59 8.19 -16.35
N LYS A 5 2.43 8.46 -16.96
CA LYS A 5 1.19 7.70 -16.73
C LYS A 5 1.32 6.22 -17.15
N ARG A 6 2.05 5.93 -18.24
CA ARG A 6 2.35 4.54 -18.63
C ARG A 6 3.22 3.82 -17.61
N ASN A 7 4.23 4.49 -17.07
CA ASN A 7 5.14 3.92 -16.09
C ASN A 7 4.42 3.63 -14.76
N GLU A 8 3.59 4.54 -14.27
CA GLU A 8 2.80 4.34 -13.04
C GLU A 8 1.83 3.16 -13.16
N LEU A 9 1.15 3.02 -14.31
CA LEU A 9 0.28 1.87 -14.57
C LEU A 9 1.08 0.56 -14.72
N GLY A 10 2.27 0.61 -15.32
CA GLY A 10 3.18 -0.54 -15.40
C GLY A 10 3.58 -1.05 -14.02
N VAL A 11 3.95 -0.13 -13.11
CA VAL A 11 4.21 -0.45 -11.70
C VAL A 11 2.98 -1.07 -11.06
N PHE A 12 1.79 -0.48 -11.23
CA PHE A 12 0.55 -1.04 -10.70
C PHE A 12 0.28 -2.49 -11.14
N PHE A 13 0.46 -2.80 -12.43
CA PHE A 13 0.27 -4.18 -12.92
C PHE A 13 1.31 -5.15 -12.36
N HIS A 14 2.56 -4.71 -12.21
CA HIS A 14 3.57 -5.50 -11.53
C HIS A 14 3.16 -5.77 -10.08
N MET A 15 2.64 -4.77 -9.38
CA MET A 15 2.20 -4.94 -8.01
C MET A 15 1.06 -5.93 -7.86
N MET A 16 0.12 -5.93 -8.80
CA MET A 16 -0.99 -6.88 -8.89
C MET A 16 -0.49 -8.31 -9.16
N TYR A 17 0.53 -8.47 -10.00
CA TYR A 17 1.16 -9.76 -10.23
C TYR A 17 1.77 -10.34 -8.94
N GLU A 18 2.48 -9.52 -8.18
CA GLU A 18 3.07 -9.94 -6.90
C GLU A 18 2.01 -10.36 -5.86
N LEU A 19 0.89 -9.62 -5.78
CA LEU A 19 -0.25 -9.98 -4.94
C LEU A 19 -0.89 -11.32 -5.38
N ASN A 20 -1.11 -11.49 -6.68
CA ASN A 20 -1.69 -12.73 -7.24
C ASN A 20 -0.80 -13.95 -7.00
N LYS A 21 0.52 -13.78 -6.99
CA LYS A 21 1.49 -14.84 -6.68
C LYS A 21 1.67 -15.08 -5.18
N GLY A 22 1.06 -14.25 -4.33
CA GLY A 22 1.19 -14.35 -2.87
C GLY A 22 2.55 -13.92 -2.34
N LEU A 23 3.32 -13.13 -3.09
CA LEU A 23 4.62 -12.60 -2.67
C LEU A 23 4.48 -11.55 -1.56
N ARG A 24 3.32 -10.89 -1.51
CA ARG A 24 2.91 -9.98 -0.44
C ARG A 24 1.40 -9.97 -0.32
N ASN A 25 0.87 -9.44 0.78
CA ASN A 25 -0.57 -9.41 1.05
C ASN A 25 -1.20 -8.02 0.87
N LEU A 26 -0.37 -7.00 0.68
CA LEU A 26 -0.74 -5.59 0.55
C LEU A 26 0.25 -4.88 -0.38
N ALA A 27 -0.23 -3.89 -1.13
CA ALA A 27 0.56 -3.00 -1.96
C ALA A 27 0.16 -1.54 -1.69
N LEU A 28 1.11 -0.62 -1.88
CA LEU A 28 0.91 0.82 -1.79
C LEU A 28 1.36 1.48 -3.11
N LEU A 29 0.40 2.03 -3.85
CA LEU A 29 0.67 2.82 -5.05
C LEU A 29 0.44 4.31 -4.75
N THR A 30 1.45 5.14 -5.00
CA THR A 30 1.29 6.60 -5.07
C THR A 30 1.13 7.00 -6.53
N THR A 31 0.01 7.63 -6.89
CA THR A 31 -0.28 8.04 -8.28
C THR A 31 -1.15 9.30 -8.28
N THR A 32 -1.36 9.91 -9.45
CA THR A 32 -2.25 11.06 -9.58
C THR A 32 -3.71 10.62 -9.50
N ILE A 33 -4.59 11.52 -9.07
CA ILE A 33 -6.04 11.25 -9.02
C ILE A 33 -6.63 10.90 -10.40
N GLU A 34 -6.03 11.36 -11.49
CA GLU A 34 -6.44 11.06 -12.87
C GLU A 34 -6.24 9.59 -13.27
N ASN A 35 -5.37 8.87 -12.57
CA ASN A 35 -5.14 7.44 -12.81
C ASN A 35 -6.07 6.57 -11.96
N PHE A 36 -6.76 7.16 -10.99
CA PHE A 36 -7.53 6.42 -10.01
C PHE A 36 -8.62 5.56 -10.63
N GLU A 37 -9.37 6.06 -11.62
CA GLU A 37 -10.47 5.30 -12.23
C GLU A 37 -9.98 4.00 -12.90
N ILE A 38 -8.84 4.05 -13.60
CA ILE A 38 -8.25 2.87 -14.24
C ILE A 38 -7.78 1.86 -13.18
N VAL A 39 -7.14 2.35 -12.11
CA VAL A 39 -6.68 1.51 -11.00
C VAL A 39 -7.86 0.86 -10.31
N LYS A 40 -8.90 1.65 -9.96
CA LYS A 40 -10.12 1.19 -9.30
C LYS A 40 -10.83 0.11 -10.08
N GLU A 41 -11.10 0.34 -11.37
CA GLU A 41 -11.76 -0.65 -12.23
C GLU A 41 -11.03 -2.00 -12.21
N ARG A 42 -9.69 -1.96 -12.23
CA ARG A 42 -8.88 -3.18 -12.20
C ARG A 42 -8.90 -3.86 -10.83
N LEU A 43 -8.85 -3.10 -9.74
CA LEU A 43 -8.95 -3.63 -8.38
C LEU A 43 -10.29 -4.34 -8.16
N GLU A 44 -11.39 -3.71 -8.58
CA GLU A 44 -12.74 -4.27 -8.49
C GLU A 44 -12.88 -5.55 -9.32
N LYS A 45 -12.38 -5.56 -10.56
CA LYS A 45 -12.36 -6.76 -11.43
C LYS A 45 -11.58 -7.93 -10.82
N CYS A 46 -10.55 -7.65 -10.03
CA CYS A 46 -9.73 -8.67 -9.37
C CYS A 46 -10.16 -8.94 -7.92
N ASN A 47 -11.27 -8.37 -7.47
CA ASN A 47 -11.81 -8.50 -6.11
C ASN A 47 -10.81 -8.11 -5.00
N TYR A 48 -9.98 -7.10 -5.27
CA TYR A 48 -9.09 -6.53 -4.26
C TYR A 48 -9.78 -5.41 -3.49
N SER A 49 -9.61 -5.43 -2.17
CA SER A 49 -10.03 -4.33 -1.31
C SER A 49 -8.99 -3.22 -1.35
N TYR A 50 -9.41 -1.97 -1.10
CA TYR A 50 -8.49 -0.83 -1.08
C TYR A 50 -8.88 0.29 -0.11
N ILE A 51 -7.92 1.15 0.21
CA ILE A 51 -8.05 2.39 0.99
C ILE A 51 -7.34 3.49 0.21
N ILE A 52 -7.91 4.69 0.21
CA ILE A 52 -7.34 5.86 -0.46
C ILE A 52 -6.99 6.90 0.59
N GLU A 53 -5.80 7.48 0.49
CA GLU A 53 -5.41 8.67 1.21
C GLU A 53 -5.09 9.79 0.21
N LYS A 54 -5.75 10.94 0.36
CA LYS A 54 -5.51 12.11 -0.50
C LYS A 54 -4.26 12.86 -0.02
N LEU A 55 -3.37 13.19 -0.95
CA LEU A 55 -2.19 14.01 -0.69
C LEU A 55 -2.41 15.45 -1.17
N LYS A 56 -1.67 16.40 -0.62
CA LYS A 56 -1.86 17.85 -0.89
C LYS A 56 -1.58 18.27 -2.35
N SER A 57 -0.88 17.44 -3.13
CA SER A 57 -0.36 17.76 -4.47
C SER A 57 -1.19 17.20 -5.64
N GLY A 58 -2.43 16.75 -5.42
CA GLY A 58 -3.23 16.05 -6.45
C GLY A 58 -2.86 14.58 -6.63
N TYR A 59 -1.91 14.09 -5.83
CA TYR A 59 -1.57 12.68 -5.70
C TYR A 59 -2.45 11.99 -4.65
N ILE A 60 -2.56 10.69 -4.79
CA ILE A 60 -3.23 9.81 -3.84
C ILE A 60 -2.33 8.63 -3.54
N ASN A 61 -2.40 8.16 -2.30
CA ASN A 61 -1.93 6.83 -1.93
C ASN A 61 -3.11 5.87 -2.04
N ILE A 62 -2.89 4.74 -2.70
CA ILE A 62 -3.84 3.65 -2.81
C ILE A 62 -3.21 2.43 -2.16
N PHE A 63 -3.70 2.08 -0.97
CA PHE A 63 -3.40 0.79 -0.37
C PHE A 63 -4.38 -0.24 -0.92
N PHE A 64 -3.89 -1.36 -1.45
CA PHE A 64 -4.76 -2.41 -1.99
C PHE A 64 -4.19 -3.80 -1.72
N GLY A 65 -5.08 -4.79 -1.61
CA GLY A 65 -4.69 -6.16 -1.32
C GLY A 65 -5.88 -6.99 -0.83
N LYS A 66 -5.56 -8.09 -0.14
CA LYS A 66 -6.58 -8.98 0.42
C LYS A 66 -7.44 -8.23 1.45
N THR A 67 -8.70 -8.65 1.59
CA THR A 67 -9.68 -8.02 2.46
C THR A 67 -9.20 -7.96 3.91
N GLU A 68 -8.54 -9.00 4.40
CA GLU A 68 -7.99 -9.08 5.75
C GLU A 68 -6.87 -8.05 5.97
N SER A 69 -5.94 -7.92 5.01
CA SER A 69 -4.86 -6.92 5.07
C SER A 69 -5.39 -5.50 5.14
N ILE A 70 -6.41 -5.19 4.33
CA ILE A 70 -7.07 -3.88 4.32
C ILE A 70 -7.85 -3.66 5.61
N ALA A 71 -8.52 -4.69 6.13
CA ALA A 71 -9.22 -4.60 7.41
C ALA A 71 -8.26 -4.26 8.56
N VAL A 72 -7.04 -4.82 8.57
CA VAL A 72 -6.00 -4.46 9.53
C VAL A 72 -5.65 -2.98 9.43
N LEU A 73 -5.37 -2.44 8.24
CA LEU A 73 -5.06 -1.02 8.08
C LEU A 73 -6.20 -0.11 8.54
N LYS A 74 -7.46 -0.47 8.25
CA LYS A 74 -8.63 0.29 8.72
C LYS A 74 -8.71 0.35 10.25
N ARG A 75 -8.14 -0.63 10.98
CA ARG A 75 -8.13 -0.65 12.45
C ARG A 75 -7.11 0.30 13.06
N PHE A 76 -6.04 0.65 12.35
CA PHE A 76 -5.04 1.59 12.85
C PHE A 76 -5.63 3.00 13.07
N LYS A 77 -6.69 3.37 12.33
CA LYS A 77 -7.43 4.64 12.50
C LYS A 77 -6.53 5.89 12.45
N LYS A 78 -5.50 5.90 11.59
CA LYS A 78 -4.58 7.02 11.43
C LYS A 78 -4.75 7.67 10.05
N ASN A 79 -4.48 8.98 10.00
CA ASN A 79 -4.56 9.79 8.77
C ASN A 79 -3.21 9.89 8.05
N SER A 80 -2.14 9.39 8.66
CA SER A 80 -0.77 9.49 8.17
C SER A 80 0.06 8.31 8.65
N LEU A 81 0.90 7.78 7.77
CA LEU A 81 1.90 6.75 8.08
C LEU A 81 2.86 7.17 9.20
N LYS A 82 3.07 8.48 9.41
CA LYS A 82 3.95 8.99 10.47
C LYS A 82 3.38 8.78 11.87
N ASP A 83 2.06 8.61 11.97
CA ASP A 83 1.36 8.48 13.25
C ASP A 83 1.25 7.02 13.71
N PHE A 84 1.86 6.09 12.96
CA PHE A 84 1.84 4.67 13.27
C PHE A 84 2.80 4.38 14.41
N THR A 85 2.31 3.63 15.40
CA THR A 85 3.15 3.04 16.44
C THR A 85 4.20 2.10 15.82
N PRO A 86 5.30 1.81 16.53
CA PRO A 86 6.29 0.83 16.05
C PRO A 86 5.65 -0.52 15.68
N GLU A 87 4.65 -0.97 16.43
CA GLU A 87 3.89 -2.20 16.19
C GLU A 87 3.07 -2.13 14.88
N GLU A 88 2.35 -1.03 14.65
CA GLU A 88 1.55 -0.83 13.43
C GLU A 88 2.45 -0.73 12.18
N ASP A 89 3.59 -0.05 12.30
CA ASP A 89 4.60 0.04 11.23
C ASP A 89 5.28 -1.31 10.96
N PHE A 90 5.51 -2.11 12.01
CA PHE A 90 5.99 -3.48 11.86
C PHE A 90 5.00 -4.31 11.04
N ILE A 91 3.72 -4.32 11.45
CA ILE A 91 2.65 -5.06 10.77
C ILE A 91 2.50 -4.58 9.32
N LEU A 92 2.49 -3.26 9.08
CA LEU A 92 2.42 -2.69 7.75
C LEU A 92 3.56 -3.19 6.86
N GLY A 93 4.80 -3.15 7.35
CA GLY A 93 5.96 -3.60 6.57
C GLY A 93 5.89 -5.08 6.21
N VAL A 94 5.47 -5.94 7.15
CA VAL A 94 5.25 -7.36 6.86
C VAL A 94 4.17 -7.57 5.80
N LEU A 95 3.05 -6.84 5.89
CA LEU A 95 1.96 -6.93 4.90
C LEU A 95 2.40 -6.48 3.50
N LEU A 96 3.27 -5.47 3.43
CA LEU A 96 3.89 -4.97 2.19
C LEU A 96 4.96 -5.93 1.61
N GLY A 97 5.34 -6.97 2.36
CA GLY A 97 6.31 -7.97 1.93
C GLY A 97 7.77 -7.62 2.29
N TYR A 98 8.00 -6.69 3.23
CA TYR A 98 9.35 -6.44 3.73
C TYR A 98 9.88 -7.63 4.52
N ASN A 99 11.20 -7.77 4.50
CA ASN A 99 11.88 -8.81 5.24
C ASN A 99 11.65 -8.64 6.76
N VAL A 100 11.27 -9.73 7.43
CA VAL A 100 10.93 -9.72 8.85
C VAL A 100 12.12 -9.34 9.73
N GLU A 101 13.33 -9.80 9.40
CA GLU A 101 14.54 -9.46 10.17
C GLU A 101 14.83 -7.95 10.12
N GLN A 102 14.66 -7.32 8.95
CA GLN A 102 14.80 -5.87 8.80
C GLN A 102 13.72 -5.12 9.60
N GLN A 103 12.48 -5.61 9.58
CA GLN A 103 11.40 -5.04 10.38
C GLN A 103 11.66 -5.17 11.89
N CYS A 104 12.27 -6.28 12.35
CA CYS A 104 12.68 -6.45 13.74
C CYS A 104 13.71 -5.39 14.16
N LYS A 105 14.75 -5.17 13.34
CA LYS A 105 15.78 -4.15 13.60
C LYS A 105 15.14 -2.76 13.70
N ARG A 106 14.33 -2.39 12.70
CA ARG A 106 13.61 -1.11 12.67
C ARG A 106 12.67 -0.93 13.87
N TYR A 107 11.98 -1.98 14.30
CA TYR A 107 11.10 -1.92 15.47
C TYR A 107 11.87 -1.61 16.76
N ILE A 108 13.01 -2.29 16.98
CA ILE A 108 13.85 -2.06 18.15
C ILE A 108 14.37 -0.63 18.16
N GLU A 109 14.90 -0.14 17.04
CA GLU A 109 15.40 1.24 16.90
C GLU A 109 14.34 2.29 17.24
N ARG A 110 13.10 2.08 16.78
CA ARG A 110 11.97 2.98 17.05
C ARG A 110 11.44 2.92 18.48
N LYS A 111 11.75 1.87 19.25
CA LYS A 111 11.38 1.75 20.68
C LYS A 111 12.41 2.36 21.62
N VAL A 112 13.66 2.44 21.19
CA VAL A 112 14.76 3.05 21.94
C VAL A 112 14.79 4.57 21.76
N SER A 113 14.24 5.07 20.65
CA SER A 113 14.10 6.50 20.32
C SER A 113 12.87 7.12 20.99
#